data_AF-A0A377HGR4-F1
#
_entry.id   AF-A0A377HGR4-F1
#
_cell.length_a   1.000
_cell.length_b   1.000
_cell.length_c   1.000
_cell.angle_alpha   90.00
_cell.angle_beta   90.00
_cell.angle_gamma   90.00
#
_symmetry.space_group_name_H-M   'P 1'
#
loop_
_entity.id
_entity.type
_entity.pdbx_description
1 polymer ?
#
loop_
_entity_poly.entity_id
_entity_poly.type
_entity_poly.pdbx_seq_one_letter_code
_entity_poly.pdbx_strand_id
1 'polypeptide(L)'
;MLFSKRNNQKEIEIFPYDNTLPDRLRKQIYHLLVDVYQIETGHGYNTSSNALYRLNQPMLFAEVRQYICAEHGLLDFSDAPGCGSDPSNSIQSCIMFLLDCKESDWVVDMIELLFKIAVDYRLAGPKTIETLNMRFRENGVGLEFVEDQFIKIDSTLLHMEAIKPALLLMHNAQFAGPLDEYLEAHGQYRDGDNKAAITSAAKAFESTMKTICQANGWSTGKGTAAALIQTLFDNAFLPSYYQTQLTSLRATLDGLPTVRNNNTGHGQGATIVNTPDYLTQYALNLAGANITFLIKIYNESQK
;
A
#
# COMPACT_ATOMS: atom_id res chain seq x y z
N MET A 1 -17.00 -13.73 -6.07
CA MET A 1 -15.87 -14.67 -5.92
C MET A 1 -14.94 -14.07 -4.89
N LEU A 2 -14.66 -14.80 -3.81
CA LEU A 2 -13.84 -14.36 -2.66
C LEU A 2 -12.38 -14.06 -3.03
N PHE A 3 -11.70 -13.23 -2.23
CA PHE A 3 -10.29 -12.86 -2.40
C PHE A 3 -9.36 -14.07 -2.47
N SER A 4 -9.49 -15.06 -1.58
CA SER A 4 -8.66 -16.27 -1.58
C SER A 4 -8.72 -17.03 -2.90
N LYS A 5 -9.94 -17.17 -3.46
CA LYS A 5 -10.16 -17.84 -4.76
C LYS A 5 -9.55 -17.07 -5.93
N ARG A 6 -9.56 -15.73 -5.88
CA ARG A 6 -8.93 -14.88 -6.91
C ARG A 6 -7.40 -14.98 -6.90
N ASN A 7 -6.78 -15.33 -5.76
CA ASN A 7 -5.33 -15.18 -5.52
C ASN A 7 -4.56 -16.49 -5.26
N ASN A 8 -5.09 -17.64 -5.67
CA ASN A 8 -4.50 -18.97 -5.42
C ASN A 8 -3.12 -19.24 -6.05
N GLN A 9 -2.53 -18.29 -6.80
CA GLN A 9 -1.17 -18.43 -7.33
C GLN A 9 -0.15 -17.79 -6.38
N LYS A 10 0.74 -18.60 -5.80
CA LYS A 10 1.91 -18.12 -5.05
C LYS A 10 2.93 -17.56 -6.02
N GLU A 11 2.93 -16.24 -6.20
CA GLU A 11 4.00 -15.56 -6.93
C GLU A 11 5.30 -15.52 -6.12
N ILE A 12 6.44 -15.41 -6.82
CA ILE A 12 7.76 -15.25 -6.23
C ILE A 12 7.81 -13.89 -5.51
N GLU A 13 7.85 -13.95 -4.18
CA GLU A 13 7.92 -12.78 -3.29
C GLU A 13 9.25 -12.05 -3.45
N ILE A 14 9.21 -10.92 -4.14
CA ILE A 14 10.32 -9.95 -4.24
C ILE A 14 10.07 -8.77 -3.29
N PHE A 15 8.88 -8.68 -2.67
CA PHE A 15 8.50 -7.64 -1.71
C PHE A 15 8.52 -8.16 -0.27
N PRO A 16 8.88 -7.35 0.73
CA PRO A 16 8.96 -7.74 2.15
C PRO A 16 7.58 -7.81 2.84
N TYR A 17 6.50 -8.05 2.10
CA TYR A 17 5.18 -8.20 2.69
C TYR A 17 4.97 -9.66 3.06
N ASP A 18 4.84 -9.91 4.36
CA ASP A 18 4.37 -11.19 4.87
C ASP A 18 2.89 -11.34 4.47
N ASN A 19 2.53 -12.44 3.80
CA ASN A 19 1.12 -12.74 3.50
C ASN A 19 0.31 -13.07 4.77
N THR A 20 0.90 -13.01 5.95
CA THR A 20 0.17 -13.07 7.21
C THR A 20 -0.46 -11.72 7.56
N LEU A 21 -1.74 -11.75 7.95
CA LEU A 21 -2.46 -10.60 8.45
C LEU A 21 -2.10 -10.39 9.93
N PRO A 22 -1.33 -9.34 10.31
CA PRO A 22 -0.79 -9.24 11.66
C PRO A 22 -1.87 -8.99 12.72
N ASP A 23 -1.64 -9.47 13.95
CA ASP A 23 -2.56 -9.27 15.10
C ASP A 23 -2.94 -7.80 15.32
N ARG A 24 -1.98 -6.89 15.11
CA ARG A 24 -2.22 -5.45 15.23
C ARG A 24 -3.27 -4.98 14.23
N LEU A 25 -3.16 -5.40 12.97
CA LEU A 25 -4.11 -5.06 11.92
C LEU A 25 -5.49 -5.66 12.22
N ARG A 26 -5.56 -6.92 12.63
CA ARG A 26 -6.82 -7.59 13.02
C ARG A 26 -7.57 -6.81 14.11
N LYS A 27 -6.85 -6.35 15.14
CA LYS A 27 -7.42 -5.52 16.21
C LYS A 27 -7.85 -4.14 15.72
N GLN A 28 -7.10 -3.51 14.82
CA GLN A 28 -7.52 -2.24 14.21
C GLN A 28 -8.79 -2.41 13.37
N ILE A 29 -8.90 -3.50 12.60
CA ILE A 29 -10.10 -3.81 11.81
C ILE A 29 -11.29 -4.15 12.72
N TYR A 30 -11.06 -4.85 13.82
CA TYR A 30 -12.09 -5.07 14.85
C TYR A 30 -12.69 -3.74 15.31
N HIS A 31 -11.86 -2.77 15.70
CA HIS A 31 -12.36 -1.45 16.11
C HIS A 31 -13.12 -0.74 14.99
N LEU A 32 -12.64 -0.83 13.75
CA LEU A 32 -13.31 -0.23 12.61
C LEU A 32 -14.68 -0.88 12.34
N LEU A 33 -14.80 -2.20 12.45
CA LEU A 33 -16.07 -2.92 12.32
C LEU A 33 -17.04 -2.60 13.45
N VAL A 34 -16.53 -2.47 14.68
CA VAL A 34 -17.33 -2.04 15.84
C VAL A 34 -17.95 -0.67 15.58
N ASP A 35 -17.19 0.28 15.03
CA ASP A 35 -17.70 1.61 14.70
C ASP A 35 -18.70 1.57 13.53
N VAL A 36 -18.36 0.87 12.43
CA VAL A 36 -19.18 0.77 11.22
C VAL A 36 -20.53 0.13 11.49
N TYR A 37 -20.54 -0.99 12.22
CA TYR A 37 -21.75 -1.72 12.55
C TYR A 37 -22.36 -1.30 13.90
N GLN A 38 -21.77 -0.33 14.60
CA GLN A 38 -22.23 0.12 15.92
C GLN A 38 -22.47 -1.07 16.86
N ILE A 39 -21.44 -1.90 17.00
CA ILE A 39 -21.47 -3.12 17.79
C ILE A 39 -21.29 -2.76 19.26
N GLU A 40 -22.23 -3.20 20.09
CA GLU A 40 -22.16 -3.03 21.55
C GLU A 40 -21.88 -4.39 22.20
N THR A 41 -20.96 -4.38 23.16
CA THR A 41 -20.69 -5.54 24.03
C THR A 41 -21.38 -5.31 25.36
N GLY A 42 -22.53 -5.97 25.57
CA GLY A 42 -23.27 -5.87 26.82
C GLY A 42 -22.63 -6.65 27.97
N HIS A 43 -23.05 -6.35 29.20
CA HIS A 43 -22.72 -7.20 30.36
C HIS A 43 -23.30 -8.61 30.16
N GLY A 44 -22.45 -9.64 30.29
CA GLY A 44 -22.86 -11.05 30.17
C GLY A 44 -22.76 -11.67 28.77
N TYR A 45 -21.86 -11.17 27.91
CA TYR A 45 -21.54 -11.73 26.56
C TYR A 45 -22.64 -11.58 25.49
N ASN A 46 -23.64 -10.70 25.69
CA ASN A 46 -24.61 -10.43 24.63
C ASN A 46 -24.07 -9.31 23.71
N THR A 47 -23.54 -9.70 22.55
CA THR A 47 -23.07 -8.77 21.52
C THR A 47 -24.22 -8.42 20.56
N SER A 48 -24.49 -7.13 20.36
CA SER A 48 -25.55 -6.67 19.45
C SER A 48 -25.04 -5.58 18.51
N SER A 49 -25.81 -5.27 17.47
CA SER A 49 -25.51 -4.18 16.53
C SER A 49 -26.72 -3.27 16.37
N ASN A 50 -26.53 -2.00 16.75
CA ASN A 50 -27.54 -0.97 16.55
C ASN A 50 -27.74 -0.65 15.05
N ALA A 51 -26.69 -0.75 14.24
CA ALA A 51 -26.78 -0.55 12.80
C ALA A 51 -27.66 -1.63 12.15
N LEU A 52 -27.44 -2.90 12.46
CA LEU A 52 -28.23 -4.02 11.92
C LEU A 52 -29.69 -3.94 12.34
N TYR A 53 -29.97 -3.57 13.59
CA TYR A 53 -31.33 -3.34 14.06
C TYR A 53 -32.04 -2.26 13.23
N ARG A 54 -31.39 -1.10 13.01
CA ARG A 54 -31.98 -0.01 12.19
C ARG A 54 -32.13 -0.38 10.71
N LEU A 55 -31.24 -1.19 10.18
CA LEU A 55 -31.34 -1.71 8.81
C LEU A 55 -32.38 -2.83 8.66
N ASN A 56 -32.93 -3.34 9.77
CA ASN A 56 -33.76 -4.54 9.81
C ASN A 56 -33.05 -5.75 9.18
N GLN A 57 -31.74 -5.89 9.46
CA GLN A 57 -30.87 -6.97 8.97
C GLN A 57 -30.21 -7.74 10.13
N PRO A 58 -30.99 -8.33 11.07
CA PRO A 58 -30.43 -9.01 12.24
C PRO A 58 -29.62 -10.27 11.91
N MET A 59 -29.85 -10.88 10.73
CA MET A 59 -29.21 -12.12 10.30
C MET A 59 -27.94 -11.92 9.47
N LEU A 60 -27.54 -10.68 9.16
CA LEU A 60 -26.45 -10.37 8.23
C LEU A 60 -25.13 -11.07 8.61
N PHE A 61 -24.75 -11.03 9.87
CA PHE A 61 -23.53 -11.72 10.33
C PHE A 61 -23.66 -13.25 10.29
N ALA A 62 -24.87 -13.78 10.47
CA ALA A 62 -25.13 -15.22 10.32
C ALA A 62 -25.00 -15.65 8.85
N GLU A 63 -25.46 -14.83 7.92
CA GLU A 63 -25.33 -15.04 6.47
C GLU A 63 -23.86 -14.97 6.03
N VAL A 64 -23.10 -13.97 6.51
CA VAL A 64 -21.66 -13.86 6.30
C VAL A 64 -20.93 -15.09 6.82
N ARG A 65 -21.21 -15.51 8.06
CA ARG A 65 -20.63 -16.71 8.66
C ARG A 65 -20.92 -17.95 7.82
N GLN A 66 -22.19 -18.15 7.43
CA GLN A 66 -22.59 -19.29 6.61
C GLN A 66 -21.89 -19.28 5.25
N TYR A 67 -21.75 -18.12 4.62
CA TYR A 67 -21.07 -17.97 3.35
C TYR A 67 -19.59 -18.35 3.45
N ILE A 68 -18.87 -17.82 4.44
CA ILE A 68 -17.46 -18.17 4.68
C ILE A 68 -17.31 -19.67 4.98
N CYS A 69 -18.17 -20.24 5.83
CA CYS A 69 -18.14 -21.68 6.11
C CYS A 69 -18.32 -22.51 4.84
N ALA A 70 -19.34 -22.20 4.03
CA ALA A 70 -19.62 -22.92 2.79
C ALA A 70 -18.48 -22.81 1.77
N GLU A 71 -17.88 -21.62 1.63
CA GLU A 71 -16.83 -21.37 0.65
C GLU A 71 -15.50 -22.06 0.99
N HIS A 72 -15.19 -22.22 2.28
CA HIS A 72 -13.98 -22.89 2.78
C HIS A 72 -14.20 -24.35 3.22
N GLY A 73 -15.43 -24.87 3.13
CA GLY A 73 -15.75 -26.25 3.48
C GLY A 73 -15.76 -26.54 4.98
N LEU A 74 -16.14 -25.56 5.80
CA LEU A 74 -16.25 -25.67 7.26
C LEU A 74 -17.70 -26.01 7.66
N LEU A 75 -17.88 -26.82 8.72
CA LEU A 75 -19.20 -27.01 9.32
C LEU A 75 -19.61 -25.76 10.10
N ASP A 76 -18.65 -25.19 10.82
CA ASP A 76 -18.76 -23.94 11.55
C ASP A 76 -17.36 -23.32 11.77
N PHE A 77 -17.27 -22.16 12.42
CA PHE A 77 -15.97 -21.50 12.61
C PHE A 77 -15.05 -22.22 13.60
N SER A 78 -15.52 -23.19 14.38
CA SER A 78 -14.64 -24.01 15.22
C SER A 78 -13.77 -24.99 14.40
N ASP A 79 -14.14 -25.27 13.15
CA ASP A 79 -13.29 -26.03 12.21
C ASP A 79 -12.17 -25.19 11.60
N ALA A 80 -12.23 -23.86 11.70
CA ALA A 80 -11.24 -22.98 11.11
C ALA A 80 -9.89 -23.05 11.85
N PRO A 81 -8.74 -23.02 11.15
CA PRO A 81 -7.43 -23.11 11.79
C PRO A 81 -7.23 -22.03 12.87
N GLY A 82 -6.97 -22.45 14.11
CA GLY A 82 -6.75 -21.52 15.23
C GLY A 82 -8.02 -21.14 16.00
N CYS A 83 -9.20 -21.38 15.45
CA CYS A 83 -10.46 -21.23 16.15
C CYS A 83 -10.74 -22.49 16.98
N GLY A 84 -11.10 -22.32 18.26
CA GLY A 84 -11.40 -23.44 19.18
C GLY A 84 -12.86 -23.51 19.64
N SER A 85 -13.67 -22.54 19.25
CA SER A 85 -15.07 -22.44 19.63
C SER A 85 -15.82 -21.54 18.66
N ASP A 86 -17.10 -21.80 18.46
CA ASP A 86 -17.99 -20.95 17.69
C ASP A 86 -19.20 -20.52 18.53
N PRO A 87 -19.23 -19.27 19.03
CA PRO A 87 -20.37 -18.75 19.78
C PRO A 87 -21.67 -18.74 18.97
N SER A 88 -22.80 -18.98 19.64
CA SER A 88 -24.12 -18.91 19.01
C SER A 88 -24.48 -17.51 18.49
N ASN A 89 -23.89 -16.47 19.09
CA ASN A 89 -24.02 -15.10 18.60
C ASN A 89 -23.12 -14.89 17.36
N SER A 90 -23.74 -14.71 16.19
CA SER A 90 -23.01 -14.63 14.92
C SER A 90 -22.09 -13.41 14.81
N ILE A 91 -22.40 -12.29 15.49
CA ILE A 91 -21.50 -11.13 15.52
C ILE A 91 -20.22 -11.50 16.28
N GLN A 92 -20.37 -12.10 17.46
CA GLN A 92 -19.25 -12.55 18.27
C GLN A 92 -18.43 -13.63 17.53
N SER A 93 -19.11 -14.55 16.85
CA SER A 93 -18.50 -15.59 16.03
C SER A 93 -17.59 -15.02 14.94
N CYS A 94 -18.08 -14.08 14.11
CA CYS A 94 -17.25 -13.42 13.10
C CYS A 94 -16.11 -12.60 13.70
N ILE A 95 -16.32 -11.93 14.84
CA ILE A 95 -15.25 -11.20 15.54
C ILE A 95 -14.16 -12.15 16.03
N MET A 96 -14.53 -13.30 16.60
CA MET A 96 -13.54 -14.31 17.03
C MET A 96 -12.79 -14.89 15.82
N PHE A 97 -13.48 -15.17 14.72
CA PHE A 97 -12.83 -15.61 13.49
C PHE A 97 -11.80 -14.57 12.98
N LEU A 98 -12.14 -13.27 12.98
CA LEU A 98 -11.23 -12.18 12.60
C LEU A 98 -9.94 -12.20 13.43
N LEU A 99 -10.07 -12.48 14.73
CA LEU A 99 -8.96 -12.39 15.68
C LEU A 99 -8.14 -13.68 15.76
N ASP A 100 -8.77 -14.85 15.68
CA ASP A 100 -8.16 -16.13 16.04
C ASP A 100 -7.81 -17.01 14.83
N CYS A 101 -8.46 -16.81 13.67
CA CYS A 101 -8.22 -17.64 12.49
C CYS A 101 -6.80 -17.43 11.95
N LYS A 102 -6.01 -18.50 11.88
CA LYS A 102 -4.62 -18.52 11.42
C LYS A 102 -4.48 -18.37 9.91
N GLU A 103 -5.51 -18.73 9.14
CA GLU A 103 -5.52 -18.56 7.69
C GLU A 103 -5.88 -17.12 7.32
N SER A 104 -4.87 -16.34 6.96
CA SER A 104 -5.01 -14.90 6.72
C SER A 104 -5.89 -14.57 5.52
N ASP A 105 -5.82 -15.37 4.44
CA ASP A 105 -6.66 -15.18 3.25
C ASP A 105 -8.15 -15.32 3.57
N TRP A 106 -8.51 -16.26 4.46
CA TRP A 106 -9.91 -16.47 4.86
C TRP A 106 -10.43 -15.31 5.71
N VAL A 107 -9.53 -14.72 6.50
CA VAL A 107 -9.85 -13.52 7.29
C VAL A 107 -10.05 -12.32 6.36
N VAL A 108 -9.21 -12.16 5.33
CA VAL A 108 -9.39 -11.14 4.28
C VAL A 108 -10.71 -11.34 3.54
N ASP A 109 -11.10 -12.57 3.22
CA ASP A 109 -12.40 -12.87 2.60
C ASP A 109 -13.58 -12.37 3.44
N MET A 110 -13.53 -12.59 4.75
CA MET A 110 -14.57 -12.10 5.66
C MET A 110 -14.57 -10.56 5.78
N ILE A 111 -13.38 -9.94 5.86
CA ILE A 111 -13.24 -8.48 5.89
C ILE A 111 -13.81 -7.87 4.60
N GLU A 112 -13.45 -8.43 3.43
CA GLU A 112 -13.96 -8.00 2.13
C GLU A 112 -15.49 -8.00 2.11
N LEU A 113 -16.09 -9.13 2.51
CA LEU A 113 -17.53 -9.30 2.49
C LEU A 113 -18.24 -8.31 3.43
N LEU A 114 -17.73 -8.13 4.65
CA LEU A 114 -18.28 -7.17 5.60
C LEU A 114 -18.15 -5.73 5.08
N PHE A 115 -17.00 -5.32 4.56
CA PHE A 115 -16.85 -3.94 4.05
C PHE A 115 -17.64 -3.69 2.78
N LYS A 116 -17.77 -4.68 1.88
CA LYS A 116 -18.67 -4.61 0.74
C LYS A 116 -20.11 -4.36 1.18
N ILE A 117 -20.61 -5.18 2.11
CA ILE A 117 -21.96 -5.02 2.67
C ILE A 117 -22.12 -3.66 3.36
N ALA A 118 -21.09 -3.21 4.09
CA ALA A 118 -21.11 -1.91 4.75
C ALA A 118 -21.19 -0.74 3.74
N VAL A 119 -20.53 -0.85 2.59
CA VAL A 119 -20.66 0.13 1.49
C VAL A 119 -22.06 0.07 0.87
N ASP A 120 -22.56 -1.13 0.56
CA ASP A 120 -23.90 -1.34 -0.03
C ASP A 120 -25.01 -0.72 0.83
N TYR A 121 -24.95 -0.92 2.16
CA TYR A 121 -25.90 -0.34 3.11
C TYR A 121 -25.54 1.08 3.57
N ARG A 122 -24.50 1.71 3.00
CA ARG A 122 -24.01 3.05 3.36
C ARG A 122 -23.64 3.22 4.83
N LEU A 123 -23.22 2.14 5.49
CA LEU A 123 -22.60 2.14 6.81
C LEU A 123 -21.14 2.61 6.75
N ALA A 124 -20.43 2.27 5.67
CA ALA A 124 -19.08 2.71 5.39
C ALA A 124 -19.08 3.73 4.24
N GLY A 125 -18.52 4.91 4.48
CA GLY A 125 -18.31 5.94 3.46
C GLY A 125 -16.86 5.99 2.98
N PRO A 126 -16.53 6.90 2.04
CA PRO A 126 -15.17 7.02 1.50
C PRO A 126 -14.07 7.17 2.55
N LYS A 127 -14.34 7.92 3.64
CA LYS A 127 -13.39 8.11 4.75
C LYS A 127 -13.13 6.82 5.54
N THR A 128 -14.13 5.96 5.66
CA THR A 128 -14.00 4.65 6.31
C THR A 128 -13.13 3.74 5.46
N ILE A 129 -13.32 3.73 4.14
CA ILE A 129 -12.51 2.95 3.20
C ILE A 129 -11.07 3.49 3.14
N GLU A 130 -10.88 4.80 3.13
CA GLU A 130 -9.55 5.42 3.25
C GLU A 130 -8.86 4.99 4.55
N THR A 131 -9.59 4.95 5.66
CA THR A 131 -9.07 4.47 6.95
C THR A 131 -8.70 2.99 6.89
N LEU A 132 -9.54 2.14 6.27
CA LEU A 132 -9.26 0.71 6.07
C LEU A 132 -7.95 0.52 5.30
N ASN A 133 -7.83 1.14 4.12
CA ASN A 133 -6.64 1.04 3.27
C ASN A 133 -5.39 1.58 3.97
N MET A 134 -5.53 2.67 4.72
CA MET A 134 -4.46 3.20 5.57
C MET A 134 -4.01 2.18 6.63
N ARG A 135 -4.91 1.43 7.26
CA ARG A 135 -4.52 0.38 8.24
C ARG A 135 -3.77 -0.77 7.59
N PHE A 136 -4.21 -1.24 6.42
CA PHE A 136 -3.48 -2.25 5.66
C PHE A 136 -2.06 -1.77 5.34
N ARG A 137 -1.94 -0.53 4.85
CA ARG A 137 -0.64 0.08 4.55
C ARG A 137 0.25 0.21 5.79
N GLU A 138 -0.23 0.79 6.89
CA GLU A 138 0.54 0.98 8.13
C GLU A 138 1.12 -0.33 8.71
N ASN A 139 0.45 -1.46 8.44
CA ASN A 139 0.90 -2.77 8.89
C ASN A 139 1.75 -3.50 7.84
N GLY A 140 2.08 -2.84 6.73
CA GLY A 140 2.82 -3.46 5.63
C GLY A 140 2.07 -4.64 5.04
N VAL A 141 0.76 -4.53 4.86
CA VAL A 141 -0.03 -5.52 4.13
C VAL A 141 -0.38 -4.91 2.78
N GLY A 142 0.11 -5.54 1.71
CA GLY A 142 -0.01 -5.06 0.32
C GLY A 142 -1.40 -5.23 -0.28
N LEU A 143 -2.46 -4.84 0.44
CA LEU A 143 -3.86 -4.94 0.00
C LEU A 143 -4.52 -3.56 0.01
N GLU A 144 -5.37 -3.32 -0.98
CA GLU A 144 -6.19 -2.12 -1.09
C GLU A 144 -7.62 -2.49 -1.43
N PHE A 145 -8.59 -1.95 -0.69
CA PHE A 145 -10.01 -2.11 -0.97
C PHE A 145 -10.48 -1.04 -1.95
N VAL A 146 -10.85 -1.46 -3.16
CA VAL A 146 -11.28 -0.61 -4.27
C VAL A 146 -12.44 -1.29 -5.00
N GLU A 147 -13.51 -0.54 -5.29
CA GLU A 147 -14.69 -1.05 -6.00
C GLU A 147 -15.23 -2.38 -5.40
N ASP A 148 -15.47 -2.36 -4.09
CA ASP A 148 -16.08 -3.47 -3.33
C ASP A 148 -15.26 -4.76 -3.24
N GLN A 149 -13.95 -4.70 -3.48
CA GLN A 149 -13.04 -5.84 -3.37
C GLN A 149 -11.62 -5.43 -2.97
N PHE A 150 -10.87 -6.34 -2.35
CA PHE A 150 -9.43 -6.21 -2.17
C PHE A 150 -8.68 -6.60 -3.45
N ILE A 151 -7.74 -5.73 -3.81
CA ILE A 151 -6.71 -5.96 -4.81
C ILE A 151 -5.34 -6.00 -4.12
N LYS A 152 -4.42 -6.81 -4.64
CA LYS A 152 -3.02 -6.76 -4.18
C LYS A 152 -2.30 -5.59 -4.84
N ILE A 153 -1.54 -4.83 -4.06
CA ILE A 153 -0.76 -3.69 -4.53
C ILE A 153 0.34 -4.14 -5.50
N ASP A 154 0.92 -5.33 -5.26
CA ASP A 154 1.91 -5.93 -6.16
C ASP A 154 1.34 -6.31 -7.53
N SER A 155 0.03 -6.50 -7.61
CA SER A 155 -0.72 -6.84 -8.82
C SER A 155 -1.17 -5.61 -9.60
N THR A 156 -0.88 -4.40 -9.11
CA THR A 156 -1.09 -3.19 -9.92
C THR A 156 -0.08 -3.19 -11.07
N LEU A 157 -0.56 -3.00 -12.30
CA LEU A 157 0.29 -2.99 -13.51
C LEU A 157 1.52 -2.10 -13.32
N LEU A 158 1.33 -0.94 -12.71
CA LEU A 158 2.38 0.03 -12.44
C LEU A 158 3.44 -0.48 -11.44
N HIS A 159 3.05 -1.26 -10.42
CA HIS A 159 4.00 -1.87 -9.50
C HIS A 159 4.85 -2.95 -10.18
N MET A 160 4.21 -3.82 -10.97
CA MET A 160 4.89 -4.85 -11.78
C MET A 160 5.85 -4.26 -12.82
N GLU A 161 5.48 -3.13 -13.42
CA GLU A 161 6.23 -2.55 -14.54
C GLU A 161 7.27 -1.50 -14.13
N ALA A 162 7.11 -0.82 -13.00
CA ALA A 162 8.01 0.27 -12.59
C ALA A 162 8.78 0.00 -11.29
N ILE A 163 8.16 -0.59 -10.27
CA ILE A 163 8.77 -0.72 -8.93
C ILE A 163 9.60 -2.00 -8.84
N LYS A 164 9.01 -3.15 -9.18
CA LYS A 164 9.67 -4.46 -9.10
C LYS A 164 10.95 -4.52 -9.95
N PRO A 165 10.99 -3.99 -11.19
CA PRO A 165 12.22 -3.94 -11.98
C PRO A 165 13.29 -3.03 -11.36
N ALA A 166 12.89 -1.89 -10.78
CA ALA A 166 13.83 -0.96 -10.15
C ALA A 166 14.57 -1.64 -8.99
N LEU A 167 13.83 -2.31 -8.11
CA LEU A 167 14.41 -3.04 -6.97
C LEU A 167 15.34 -4.16 -7.42
N LEU A 168 14.94 -4.96 -8.41
CA LEU A 168 15.77 -6.03 -8.94
C LEU A 168 17.09 -5.52 -9.55
N LEU A 169 17.04 -4.42 -10.29
CA LEU A 169 18.21 -3.81 -10.91
C LEU A 169 19.14 -3.16 -9.87
N MET A 170 18.57 -2.54 -8.84
CA MET A 170 19.31 -1.87 -7.77
C MET A 170 19.93 -2.84 -6.74
N HIS A 171 19.52 -4.11 -6.72
CA HIS A 171 20.13 -5.14 -5.85
C HIS A 171 21.59 -5.48 -6.24
N ASN A 172 22.12 -4.89 -7.31
CA ASN A 172 23.55 -4.88 -7.59
C ASN A 172 24.29 -4.02 -6.54
N ALA A 173 25.39 -4.52 -5.97
CA ALA A 173 26.17 -3.83 -4.93
C ALA A 173 26.56 -2.38 -5.30
N GLN A 174 26.73 -2.10 -6.59
CA GLN A 174 27.03 -0.75 -7.09
C GLN A 174 25.90 0.26 -6.86
N PHE A 175 24.64 -0.18 -6.82
CA PHE A 175 23.45 0.64 -6.61
C PHE A 175 22.86 0.50 -5.20
N ALA A 176 23.65 0.04 -4.22
CA ALA A 176 23.20 -0.15 -2.84
C ALA A 176 22.70 1.14 -2.18
N GLY A 177 23.34 2.28 -2.43
CA GLY A 177 22.90 3.59 -1.92
C GLY A 177 21.53 4.01 -2.46
N PRO A 178 21.34 4.08 -3.79
CA PRO A 178 20.04 4.32 -4.40
C PRO A 178 18.95 3.33 -3.96
N LEU A 179 19.30 2.04 -3.77
CA LEU A 179 18.38 1.03 -3.27
C LEU A 179 17.89 1.38 -1.87
N ASP A 180 18.81 1.69 -0.95
CA ASP A 180 18.50 2.02 0.44
C ASP A 180 17.56 3.22 0.54
N GLU A 181 17.85 4.29 -0.21
CA GLU A 181 16.99 5.48 -0.28
C GLU A 181 15.61 5.19 -0.88
N TYR A 182 15.52 4.30 -1.87
CA TYR A 182 14.24 3.94 -2.47
C TYR A 182 13.41 3.04 -1.54
N LEU A 183 14.04 2.12 -0.82
CA LEU A 183 13.39 1.33 0.22
C LEU A 183 12.94 2.20 1.40
N GLU A 184 13.75 3.19 1.79
CA GLU A 184 13.39 4.20 2.79
C GLU A 184 12.14 4.97 2.35
N ALA A 185 12.06 5.38 1.09
CA ALA A 185 10.89 6.08 0.53
C ALA A 185 9.61 5.25 0.65
N HIS A 186 9.67 3.95 0.32
CA HIS A 186 8.53 3.03 0.48
C HIS A 186 8.20 2.77 1.95
N GLY A 187 9.20 2.72 2.83
CA GLY A 187 9.00 2.62 4.29
C GLY A 187 8.28 3.85 4.86
N GLN A 188 8.71 5.06 4.47
CA GLN A 188 8.05 6.31 4.88
C GLN A 188 6.62 6.39 4.34
N TYR A 189 6.38 5.94 3.11
CA TYR A 189 5.04 5.85 2.55
C TYR A 189 4.15 4.88 3.33
N ARG A 190 4.69 3.71 3.66
CA ARG A 190 4.04 2.71 4.50
C ARG A 190 3.62 3.30 5.84
N ASP A 191 4.51 4.08 6.45
CA ASP A 191 4.30 4.69 7.77
C ASP A 191 3.41 5.96 7.71
N GLY A 192 2.94 6.35 6.51
CA GLY A 192 2.06 7.49 6.28
C GLY A 192 2.76 8.85 6.18
N ASP A 193 4.09 8.90 6.22
CA ASP A 193 4.87 10.12 5.99
C ASP A 193 5.08 10.36 4.50
N ASN A 194 4.00 10.81 3.86
CA ASN A 194 3.96 11.10 2.43
C ASN A 194 4.98 12.15 1.98
N LYS A 195 5.29 13.12 2.84
CA LYS A 195 6.24 14.19 2.48
C LYS A 195 7.67 13.65 2.50
N ALA A 196 8.03 12.88 3.52
CA ALA A 196 9.33 12.23 3.59
C ALA A 196 9.49 11.23 2.43
N ALA A 197 8.46 10.41 2.17
CA ALA A 197 8.48 9.42 1.09
C ALA A 197 8.82 10.02 -0.28
N ILE A 198 8.16 11.12 -0.67
CA ILE A 198 8.47 11.81 -1.93
C ILE A 198 9.90 12.35 -1.94
N THR A 199 10.36 12.89 -0.81
CA THR A 199 11.73 13.42 -0.68
C THR A 199 12.77 12.32 -0.85
N SER A 200 12.58 11.16 -0.23
CA SER A 200 13.49 10.02 -0.33
C SER A 200 13.45 9.37 -1.72
N ALA A 201 12.29 9.35 -2.38
CA ALA A 201 12.18 8.92 -3.77
C ALA A 201 12.99 9.83 -4.72
N ALA A 202 12.97 11.14 -4.50
CA ALA A 202 13.78 12.10 -5.25
C ALA A 202 15.29 11.91 -5.00
N LYS A 203 15.69 11.62 -3.75
CA LYS A 203 17.08 11.27 -3.41
C LYS A 203 17.53 10.01 -4.14
N ALA A 204 16.74 8.93 -4.11
CA ALA A 204 17.08 7.69 -4.80
C ALA A 204 17.33 7.91 -6.31
N PHE A 205 16.52 8.76 -6.95
CA PHE A 205 16.72 9.15 -8.34
C PHE A 205 18.03 9.95 -8.55
N GLU A 206 18.31 10.92 -7.69
CA GLU A 206 19.56 11.69 -7.72
C GLU A 206 20.80 10.80 -7.51
N SER A 207 20.75 9.92 -6.50
CA SER A 207 21.81 8.97 -6.17
C SER A 207 22.06 7.97 -7.30
N THR A 208 21.01 7.53 -8.00
CA THR A 208 21.16 6.69 -9.19
C THR A 208 22.03 7.38 -10.25
N MET A 209 21.75 8.66 -10.54
CA MET A 209 22.57 9.44 -11.48
C MET A 209 24.00 9.63 -10.97
N LYS A 210 24.19 9.89 -9.66
CA LYS A 210 25.53 9.99 -9.05
C LYS A 210 26.33 8.70 -9.23
N THR A 211 25.72 7.56 -8.92
CA THR A 211 26.35 6.24 -9.08
C THR A 211 26.78 5.99 -10.52
N ILE A 212 25.93 6.33 -11.51
CA ILE A 212 26.26 6.19 -12.93
C ILE A 212 27.45 7.09 -13.31
N CYS A 213 27.42 8.36 -12.92
CA CYS A 213 28.51 9.30 -13.22
C CYS A 213 29.84 8.84 -12.57
N GLN A 214 29.80 8.40 -11.32
CA GLN A 214 30.98 7.89 -10.61
C GLN A 214 31.57 6.66 -11.30
N ALA A 215 30.70 5.71 -11.70
CA ALA A 215 31.13 4.49 -12.37
C ALA A 215 31.79 4.74 -13.72
N ASN A 216 31.40 5.82 -14.41
CA ASN A 216 32.00 6.24 -15.68
C ASN A 216 33.15 7.27 -15.51
N GLY A 217 33.49 7.64 -14.28
CA GLY A 217 34.55 8.63 -14.00
C GLY A 217 34.20 10.08 -14.39
N TRP A 218 32.91 10.41 -14.53
CA TRP A 218 32.47 11.75 -14.90
C TRP A 218 32.45 12.70 -13.71
N SER A 219 32.95 13.93 -13.91
CA SER A 219 32.96 14.95 -12.86
C SER A 219 31.57 15.54 -12.66
N THR A 220 31.03 15.38 -11.45
CA THR A 220 29.66 15.81 -11.10
C THR A 220 29.64 17.11 -10.30
N GLY A 221 30.29 18.18 -10.78
CA GLY A 221 30.20 19.55 -10.24
C GLY A 221 29.81 19.69 -8.75
N LYS A 222 28.69 20.38 -8.46
CA LYS A 222 28.11 20.53 -7.11
C LYS A 222 27.21 19.37 -6.67
N GLY A 223 27.11 18.31 -7.47
CA GLY A 223 26.30 17.12 -7.17
C GLY A 223 24.78 17.33 -7.09
N THR A 224 24.24 18.46 -7.57
CA THR A 224 22.79 18.69 -7.61
C THR A 224 22.15 17.88 -8.73
N ALA A 225 20.88 17.48 -8.59
CA ALA A 225 20.15 16.79 -9.66
C ALA A 225 20.24 17.49 -11.03
N ALA A 226 20.16 18.83 -11.10
CA ALA A 226 20.36 19.55 -12.38
C ALA A 226 21.77 19.37 -12.97
N ALA A 227 22.81 19.45 -12.13
CA ALA A 227 24.18 19.26 -12.59
C ALA A 227 24.39 17.81 -13.08
N LEU A 228 23.83 16.83 -12.37
CA LEU A 228 23.90 15.43 -12.73
C LEU A 228 23.21 15.14 -14.07
N ILE A 229 21.99 15.67 -14.25
CA ILE A 229 21.26 15.59 -15.52
C ILE A 229 22.13 16.16 -16.65
N GLN A 230 22.71 17.35 -16.46
CA GLN A 230 23.59 17.95 -17.46
C GLN A 230 24.80 17.07 -17.77
N THR A 231 25.46 16.51 -16.75
CA THR A 231 26.60 15.59 -16.92
C THR A 231 26.25 14.36 -17.76
N LEU A 232 25.06 13.78 -17.59
CA LEU A 232 24.61 12.65 -18.42
C LEU A 232 24.52 13.02 -19.90
N PHE A 233 24.02 14.22 -20.22
CA PHE A 233 23.91 14.68 -21.62
C PHE A 233 25.25 15.12 -22.21
N ASP A 234 26.10 15.80 -21.43
CA ASP A 234 27.43 16.22 -21.86
C ASP A 234 28.31 15.02 -22.27
N ASN A 235 28.07 13.86 -21.66
CA ASN A 235 28.78 12.61 -21.96
C ASN A 235 28.00 11.69 -22.92
N ALA A 236 26.95 12.20 -23.58
CA ALA A 236 26.12 11.45 -24.53
C ALA A 236 25.56 10.12 -23.98
N PHE A 237 25.39 10.00 -22.66
CA PHE A 237 24.75 8.84 -22.02
C PHE A 237 23.31 8.67 -22.51
N LEU A 238 22.64 9.79 -22.79
CA LEU A 238 21.30 9.87 -23.34
C LEU A 238 21.29 10.80 -24.56
N PRO A 239 20.46 10.50 -25.57
CA PRO A 239 20.20 11.44 -26.65
C PRO A 239 19.62 12.76 -26.14
N SER A 240 20.06 13.89 -26.70
CA SER A 240 19.71 15.25 -26.23
C SER A 240 18.21 15.54 -26.17
N TYR A 241 17.39 14.86 -26.97
CA TYR A 241 15.94 15.02 -26.94
C TYR A 241 15.27 14.52 -25.64
N TYR A 242 15.97 13.75 -24.79
CA TYR A 242 15.49 13.36 -23.46
C TYR A 242 15.73 14.42 -22.37
N GLN A 243 16.50 15.48 -22.65
CA GLN A 243 16.92 16.45 -21.62
C GLN A 243 15.74 17.18 -20.96
N THR A 244 14.75 17.60 -21.76
CA THR A 244 13.54 18.23 -21.25
C THR A 244 12.74 17.28 -20.34
N GLN A 245 12.72 15.98 -20.65
CA GLN A 245 11.99 14.98 -19.86
C GLN A 245 12.61 14.81 -18.47
N LEU A 246 13.93 14.59 -18.38
CA LEU A 246 14.59 14.44 -17.08
C LEU A 246 14.55 15.73 -16.24
N THR A 247 14.64 16.89 -16.89
CA THR A 247 14.51 18.18 -16.20
C THR A 247 13.10 18.37 -15.63
N SER A 248 12.08 18.03 -16.41
CA SER A 248 10.67 18.10 -15.98
C SER A 248 10.39 17.11 -14.85
N LEU A 249 10.89 15.87 -14.95
CA LEU A 249 10.80 14.86 -13.91
C LEU A 249 11.32 15.37 -12.57
N ARG A 250 12.54 15.92 -12.57
CA ARG A 250 13.15 16.50 -11.37
C ARG A 250 12.28 17.61 -10.78
N ALA A 251 11.82 18.53 -11.62
CA ALA A 251 10.94 19.62 -11.19
C ALA A 251 9.61 19.11 -10.60
N THR A 252 9.06 18.02 -11.16
CA THR A 252 7.87 17.35 -10.63
C THR A 252 8.14 16.75 -9.26
N LEU A 253 9.20 15.96 -9.08
CA LEU A 253 9.54 15.34 -7.80
C LEU A 253 9.83 16.40 -6.71
N ASP A 254 10.52 17.48 -7.05
CA ASP A 254 10.77 18.62 -6.15
C ASP A 254 9.46 19.36 -5.79
N GLY A 255 8.54 19.45 -6.73
CA GLY A 255 7.29 20.22 -6.61
C GLY A 255 6.19 19.49 -5.85
N LEU A 256 6.07 18.17 -6.00
CA LEU A 256 4.98 17.36 -5.43
C LEU A 256 4.78 17.52 -3.91
N PRO A 257 5.83 17.58 -3.06
CA PRO A 257 5.70 17.83 -1.63
C PRO A 257 5.05 19.19 -1.29
N THR A 258 5.01 20.12 -2.24
CA THR A 258 4.55 21.51 -2.06
C THR A 258 3.16 21.79 -2.65
N VAL A 259 2.59 20.86 -3.44
CA VAL A 259 1.35 21.04 -4.22
C VAL A 259 0.13 21.41 -3.37
N ARG A 260 0.11 21.11 -2.06
CA ARG A 260 -0.95 21.61 -1.16
C ARG A 260 -0.54 22.80 -0.29
N ASN A 261 0.76 23.04 -0.12
CA ASN A 261 1.25 24.24 0.57
C ASN A 261 0.86 25.52 -0.19
N ASN A 262 0.69 25.42 -1.52
CA ASN A 262 0.26 26.53 -2.39
C ASN A 262 -1.26 26.64 -2.62
N ASN A 263 -2.05 25.59 -2.34
CA ASN A 263 -3.52 25.63 -2.49
C ASN A 263 -4.24 26.21 -1.26
N THR A 264 -3.50 26.56 -0.21
CA THR A 264 -3.95 27.46 0.86
C THR A 264 -3.08 28.71 0.78
N GLY A 265 -3.59 29.79 0.20
CA GLY A 265 -2.86 31.05 -0.07
C GLY A 265 -2.34 31.81 1.16
N HIS A 266 -2.41 31.21 2.35
CA HIS A 266 -1.87 31.74 3.59
C HIS A 266 -1.18 30.56 4.31
N GLY A 267 0.04 30.78 4.79
CA GLY A 267 0.93 29.73 5.32
C GLY A 267 0.28 28.81 6.36
N GLN A 268 0.95 27.68 6.64
CA GLN A 268 0.45 26.62 7.53
C GLN A 268 -0.17 27.22 8.79
N GLY A 269 -1.51 27.20 8.86
CA GLY A 269 -2.22 27.39 10.12
C GLY A 269 -1.90 26.23 11.08
N ALA A 270 -2.55 26.19 12.23
CA ALA A 270 -2.27 25.23 13.31
C ALA A 270 -2.50 23.73 12.97
N THR A 271 -2.74 23.36 11.71
CA THR A 271 -3.00 21.98 11.27
C THR A 271 -1.94 21.52 10.27
N ILE A 272 -1.19 20.47 10.62
CA ILE A 272 -0.32 19.73 9.70
C ILE A 272 -1.22 19.03 8.68
N VAL A 273 -1.12 19.40 7.41
CA VAL A 273 -1.90 18.79 6.33
C VAL A 273 -0.99 17.88 5.52
N ASN A 274 -1.28 16.59 5.52
CA ASN A 274 -0.51 15.59 4.80
C ASN A 274 -0.71 15.70 3.28
N THR A 275 0.36 15.49 2.52
CA THR A 275 0.29 15.28 1.06
C THR A 275 -0.62 14.08 0.78
N PRO A 276 -1.57 14.15 -0.16
CA PRO A 276 -2.43 13.03 -0.50
C PRO A 276 -1.66 11.80 -1.01
N ASP A 277 -2.15 10.60 -0.67
CA ASP A 277 -1.52 9.33 -1.02
C ASP A 277 -1.31 9.15 -2.53
N TYR A 278 -2.29 9.56 -3.34
CA TYR A 278 -2.18 9.44 -4.79
C TYR A 278 -1.02 10.25 -5.38
N LEU A 279 -0.63 11.38 -4.75
CA LEU A 279 0.54 12.15 -5.17
C LEU A 279 1.84 11.46 -4.76
N THR A 280 1.89 10.85 -3.58
CA THR A 280 3.05 10.08 -3.13
C THR A 280 3.26 8.85 -4.00
N GLN A 281 2.20 8.09 -4.29
CA GLN A 281 2.24 6.95 -5.19
C GLN A 281 2.73 7.38 -6.58
N TYR A 282 2.19 8.48 -7.12
CA TYR A 282 2.66 9.05 -8.38
C TYR A 282 4.17 9.34 -8.36
N ALA A 283 4.68 9.97 -7.29
CA ALA A 283 6.12 10.24 -7.14
C ALA A 283 6.97 8.96 -7.08
N LEU A 284 6.56 7.98 -6.28
CA LEU A 284 7.28 6.69 -6.11
C LEU A 284 7.35 5.92 -7.43
N ASN A 285 6.24 5.88 -8.16
CA ASN A 285 6.13 5.20 -9.45
C ASN A 285 6.98 5.91 -10.51
N LEU A 286 6.91 7.23 -10.55
CA LEU A 286 7.68 8.04 -11.48
C LEU A 286 9.19 7.92 -11.22
N ALA A 287 9.62 7.93 -9.96
CA ALA A 287 11.01 7.68 -9.59
C ALA A 287 11.46 6.26 -9.99
N GLY A 288 10.69 5.23 -9.62
CA GLY A 288 11.01 3.83 -9.93
C GLY A 288 11.16 3.54 -11.42
N ALA A 289 10.24 4.07 -12.25
CA ALA A 289 10.30 3.93 -13.71
C ALA A 289 11.58 4.54 -14.30
N ASN A 290 11.96 5.74 -13.84
CA ASN A 290 13.13 6.45 -14.37
C ASN A 290 14.46 5.88 -13.84
N ILE A 291 14.49 5.41 -12.59
CA ILE A 291 15.63 4.65 -12.06
C ILE A 291 15.85 3.38 -12.89
N THR A 292 14.79 2.61 -13.13
CA THR A 292 14.83 1.42 -14.00
C THR A 292 15.39 1.75 -15.38
N PHE A 293 14.89 2.82 -16.00
CA PHE A 293 15.33 3.27 -17.32
C PHE A 293 16.83 3.59 -17.35
N LEU A 294 17.32 4.40 -16.40
CA LEU A 294 18.73 4.80 -16.33
C LEU A 294 19.65 3.60 -16.08
N ILE A 295 19.28 2.68 -15.17
CA ILE A 295 20.11 1.50 -14.88
C ILE A 295 20.14 0.55 -16.09
N LYS A 296 19.04 0.40 -16.84
CA LYS A 296 19.04 -0.41 -18.06
C LYS A 296 20.00 0.14 -19.11
N ILE A 297 19.96 1.45 -19.38
CA ILE A 297 20.90 2.09 -20.31
C ILE A 297 22.34 1.89 -19.84
N TYR A 298 22.60 2.09 -18.54
CA TYR A 298 23.93 1.86 -17.97
C TYR A 298 24.39 0.42 -18.18
N ASN A 299 23.57 -0.58 -17.85
CA ASN A 299 23.92 -1.98 -18.03
C ASN A 299 24.13 -2.36 -19.50
N GLU A 300 23.42 -1.72 -20.44
CA GLU A 300 23.64 -1.91 -21.87
C GLU A 300 24.95 -1.27 -22.36
N SER A 301 25.38 -0.15 -21.77
CA SER A 301 26.65 0.51 -22.12
C SER A 301 27.89 -0.19 -21.56
N GLN A 302 27.71 -1.12 -20.59
CA GLN A 302 28.80 -1.95 -20.05
C GLN A 302 29.01 -3.28 -20.81
N LYS A 303 28.17 -3.61 -21.79
CA LYS A 303 28.29 -4.82 -22.63
C LYS A 303 29.19 -4.59 -23.83
#